data_AF-A0A0S8GXW3-F1
#
_entry.id   AF-A0A0S8GXW3-F1
#
_cell.length_a   1.000
_cell.length_b   1.000
_cell.length_c   1.000
_cell.angle_alpha   90.00
_cell.angle_beta   90.00
_cell.angle_gamma   90.00
#
_symmetry.space_group_name_H-M   'P 1'
#
loop_
_entity.id
_entity.type
_entity.pdbx_description
1 polymer ?
#
loop_
_entity_poly.entity_id
_entity_poly.type
_entity_poly.pdbx_seq_one_letter_code
_entity_poly.pdbx_strand_id
1 'polypeptide(L)'
;MNNKKNLIEEPPNRIALRKMTTFSDKIEVTNQTERIVVTPFEKNKILRMYSVAKKILEGEMPHPLMAVVYPSYVCNHNCQGCSYQEANGKENVYLDPQNFVKLLKSLHCLEVKSIEFSGGGEPTLHPKFCELVKRTANEGFELGLLTNGSLLSGQIADLVVDHFTYIRVNI
;
A
#
# COMPACT_ATOMS: atom_id res chain seq x y z
N MET A 1 44.53 39.26 -0.31
CA MET A 1 44.94 37.93 0.19
C MET A 1 44.17 37.65 1.48
N ASN A 2 43.35 36.58 1.50
CA ASN A 2 42.78 35.88 2.67
C ASN A 2 41.92 36.70 3.66
N ASN A 3 40.78 36.23 4.19
CA ASN A 3 40.14 34.92 4.18
C ASN A 3 38.70 35.07 4.74
N LYS A 4 37.77 34.32 4.13
CA LYS A 4 36.58 33.63 4.71
C LYS A 4 35.54 34.48 5.47
N LYS A 5 34.33 34.69 4.93
CA LYS A 5 33.19 33.74 4.76
C LYS A 5 32.56 33.26 6.09
N ASN A 6 31.27 33.58 6.20
CA ASN A 6 30.16 32.85 6.82
C ASN A 6 29.93 32.99 8.34
N LEU A 7 29.10 33.98 8.69
CA LEU A 7 28.22 33.96 9.85
C LEU A 7 26.84 33.46 9.41
N ILE A 8 26.65 32.14 9.41
CA ILE A 8 25.33 31.51 9.54
C ILE A 8 25.58 30.30 10.42
N GLU A 9 25.20 30.40 11.69
CA GLU A 9 25.22 29.27 12.61
C GLU A 9 24.24 28.20 12.08
N GLU A 10 24.76 27.00 11.80
CA GLU A 10 23.93 25.86 11.47
C GLU A 10 23.19 25.35 12.72
N PRO A 11 21.92 24.92 12.60
CA PRO A 11 21.19 24.36 13.73
C PRO A 11 21.87 23.07 14.23
N PRO A 12 22.04 22.89 15.55
CA PRO A 12 22.59 21.66 16.10
C PRO A 12 21.55 20.55 15.91
N ASN A 13 22.00 19.43 15.33
CA ASN A 13 21.22 18.24 14.96
C ASN A 13 20.54 18.26 13.59
N ARG A 14 21.32 18.42 12.52
CA ARG A 14 21.00 17.72 11.26
C ARG A 14 21.18 16.23 11.47
N ILE A 15 20.10 15.50 11.73
CA ILE A 15 20.09 14.04 11.56
C ILE A 15 20.42 13.78 10.09
N ALA A 16 21.58 13.20 9.81
CA ALA A 16 21.92 12.77 8.47
C ALA A 16 20.88 11.73 8.04
N LEU A 17 19.99 12.11 7.12
CA LEU A 17 19.15 11.15 6.41
C LEU A 17 20.08 10.24 5.61
N ARG A 18 20.43 9.10 6.22
CA ARG A 18 21.13 8.02 5.52
C ARG A 18 20.20 7.57 4.40
N LYS A 19 20.65 7.72 3.15
CA LYS A 19 20.04 7.04 2.00
C LYS A 19 20.04 5.53 2.32
N MET A 20 18.90 4.99 2.71
CA MET A 20 18.70 3.55 2.82
C MET A 20 18.46 3.02 1.40
N THR A 21 19.53 2.72 0.68
CA THR A 21 19.45 1.93 -0.55
C THR A 21 19.28 0.47 -0.16
N THR A 22 18.12 -0.11 -0.48
CA THR A 22 17.70 -1.49 -0.15
C THR A 22 18.30 -2.56 -1.05
N PHE A 23 19.47 -2.33 -1.63
CA PHE A 23 20.19 -3.37 -2.35
C PHE A 23 21.28 -3.91 -1.44
N SER A 24 20.98 -5.04 -0.78
CA SER A 24 21.97 -5.84 -0.06
C SER A 24 23.02 -6.34 -1.06
N ASP A 25 24.28 -6.31 -0.66
CA ASP A 25 25.36 -6.95 -1.40
C ASP A 25 25.05 -8.44 -1.63
N LYS A 26 25.52 -8.97 -2.76
CA LYS A 26 25.31 -10.35 -3.20
C LYS A 26 25.80 -11.32 -2.12
N ILE A 27 24.87 -12.04 -1.49
CA ILE A 27 25.18 -13.15 -0.59
C ILE A 27 25.32 -14.41 -1.45
N GLU A 28 26.52 -15.00 -1.47
CA GLU A 28 26.74 -16.34 -2.01
C GLU A 28 26.05 -17.37 -1.11
N VAL A 29 25.05 -18.04 -1.69
CA VAL A 29 24.21 -19.02 -0.98
C VAL A 29 24.97 -20.34 -0.89
N THR A 30 25.55 -20.63 0.27
CA THR A 30 26.00 -21.98 0.63
C THR A 30 25.05 -22.55 1.69
N ASN A 31 24.53 -23.73 1.40
CA ASN A 31 23.61 -24.57 2.18
C ASN A 31 22.14 -24.12 2.26
N GLN A 32 21.29 -24.93 1.61
CA GLN A 32 19.84 -24.90 1.73
C GLN A 32 19.43 -25.39 3.13
N THR A 33 19.39 -24.50 4.11
CA THR A 33 18.58 -24.65 5.33
C THR A 33 18.37 -23.27 5.94
N GLU A 34 17.09 -22.89 6.05
CA GLU A 34 16.57 -21.63 6.60
C GLU A 34 16.96 -20.33 5.89
N ARG A 35 16.11 -19.90 4.96
CA ARG A 35 16.04 -18.49 4.54
C ARG A 35 15.44 -17.66 5.68
N ILE A 36 16.27 -17.22 6.62
CA ILE A 36 15.94 -16.13 7.53
C ILE A 36 16.10 -14.82 6.75
N VAL A 37 15.11 -14.54 5.89
CA VAL A 37 14.95 -13.19 5.33
C VAL A 37 14.26 -12.39 6.42
N VAL A 38 15.02 -11.59 7.15
CA VAL A 38 14.47 -10.67 8.13
C VAL A 38 14.72 -9.28 7.61
N THR A 39 13.75 -8.78 6.86
CA THR A 39 13.71 -7.37 6.48
C THR A 39 13.43 -6.53 7.74
N PRO A 40 13.88 -5.26 7.80
CA PRO A 40 13.59 -4.36 8.93
C PRO A 40 12.09 -4.20 9.23
N PHE A 41 11.22 -4.49 8.25
CA PHE A 41 9.76 -4.46 8.40
C PHE A 41 9.18 -5.66 9.15
N GLU A 42 9.84 -6.82 9.12
CA GLU A 42 9.29 -8.07 9.67
C GLU A 42 9.56 -8.24 11.17
N LYS A 43 10.74 -7.79 11.63
CA LYS A 43 11.23 -8.05 13.00
C LYS A 43 10.27 -7.54 14.09
N ASN A 44 9.60 -6.42 13.84
CA ASN A 44 8.64 -5.84 14.78
C ASN A 44 7.19 -6.18 14.46
N LYS A 45 6.90 -6.79 13.30
CA LYS A 45 5.53 -7.10 12.88
C LYS A 45 4.93 -8.17 13.79
N ILE A 46 5.71 -9.19 14.13
CA ILE A 46 5.29 -10.23 15.09
C ILE A 46 5.07 -9.65 16.49
N LEU A 47 5.89 -8.68 16.92
CA LEU A 47 5.71 -8.02 18.22
C LEU A 47 4.42 -7.18 18.27
N ARG A 48 4.07 -6.49 17.18
CA ARG A 48 2.82 -5.73 17.07
C ARG A 48 1.58 -6.61 16.89
N MET A 49 1.77 -7.82 16.39
CA MET A 49 0.70 -8.79 16.11
C MET A 49 0.75 -10.00 17.03
N TYR A 50 1.42 -9.90 18.19
CA TYR A 50 1.69 -11.05 19.05
C TYR A 50 0.41 -11.78 19.47
N SER A 51 -0.65 -11.05 19.82
CA SER A 51 -1.95 -11.62 20.15
C SER A 51 -2.57 -12.40 18.99
N VAL A 52 -2.43 -11.89 17.75
CA VAL A 52 -2.92 -12.55 16.54
C VAL A 52 -2.09 -13.80 16.23
N ALA A 53 -0.76 -13.72 16.36
CA ALA A 53 0.13 -14.85 16.18
C ALA A 53 -0.14 -15.97 17.19
N LYS A 54 -0.44 -15.61 18.45
CA LYS A 54 -0.81 -16.58 19.49
C LYS A 54 -2.07 -17.37 19.13
N LYS A 55 -3.12 -16.70 18.65
CA LYS A 55 -4.35 -17.37 18.15
C LYS A 55 -4.05 -18.43 17.09
N ILE A 56 -3.19 -18.09 16.12
CA ILE A 56 -2.78 -19.03 15.07
C ILE A 56 -2.06 -20.26 15.66
N LEU A 57 -1.17 -20.05 16.64
CA LEU A 57 -0.48 -21.15 17.32
C LEU A 57 -1.43 -22.04 18.12
N GLU A 58 -2.54 -21.48 18.60
CA GLU A 58 -3.61 -22.20 19.30
C GLU A 58 -4.59 -22.90 18.35
N GLY A 59 -4.36 -22.82 17.03
CA GLY A 59 -5.20 -23.46 16.01
C GLY A 59 -6.43 -22.63 15.61
N GLU A 60 -6.54 -21.39 16.06
CA GLU A 60 -7.59 -20.46 15.65
C GLU A 60 -7.20 -19.71 14.37
N MET A 61 -8.19 -19.44 13.51
CA MET A 61 -8.01 -18.57 12.35
C MET A 61 -8.48 -17.15 12.71
N PRO A 62 -7.57 -16.18 12.94
CA PRO A 62 -7.96 -14.82 13.23
C PRO A 62 -8.58 -14.12 12.02
N HIS A 63 -9.39 -13.10 12.29
CA HIS A 63 -9.95 -12.22 11.27
C HIS A 63 -8.86 -11.51 10.45
N PRO A 64 -9.08 -11.32 9.13
CA PRO A 64 -8.16 -10.55 8.30
C PRO A 64 -8.14 -9.09 8.76
N LEU A 65 -6.94 -8.54 8.97
CA LEU A 65 -6.78 -7.15 9.41
C LEU A 65 -7.09 -6.14 8.29
N MET A 66 -6.73 -6.51 7.05
CA MET A 66 -6.80 -5.68 5.86
C MET A 66 -7.32 -6.49 4.68
N ALA A 67 -8.12 -5.86 3.83
CA ALA A 67 -8.50 -6.40 2.53
C ALA A 67 -7.88 -5.57 1.40
N VAL A 68 -7.44 -6.23 0.33
CA VAL A 68 -7.03 -5.55 -0.90
C VAL A 68 -8.17 -5.66 -1.90
N VAL A 69 -8.61 -4.52 -2.44
CA VAL A 69 -9.76 -4.43 -3.35
C VAL A 69 -9.30 -3.88 -4.68
N TYR A 70 -9.72 -4.54 -5.76
CA TYR A 70 -9.36 -4.17 -7.13
C TYR A 70 -10.54 -3.46 -7.79
N PRO A 71 -10.58 -2.12 -7.77
CA PRO A 71 -11.68 -1.40 -8.38
C PRO A 71 -11.59 -1.41 -9.90
N SER A 72 -10.39 -1.55 -10.50
CA SER A 72 -10.22 -1.54 -11.95
C SER A 72 -9.19 -2.56 -12.42
N TYR A 73 -9.47 -3.18 -13.57
CA TYR A 73 -8.52 -3.96 -14.36
C TYR A 73 -8.02 -3.18 -15.60
N VAL A 74 -8.25 -1.87 -15.68
CA VAL A 74 -7.70 -1.01 -16.75
C VAL A 74 -6.53 -0.24 -16.22
N CYS A 75 -5.44 -0.20 -16.99
CA CYS A 75 -4.27 0.61 -16.69
C CYS A 75 -3.91 1.46 -17.90
N ASN A 76 -3.50 2.69 -17.65
CA ASN A 76 -2.94 3.59 -18.67
C ASN A 76 -1.41 3.42 -18.83
N HIS A 77 -0.81 2.47 -18.12
CA HIS A 77 0.59 2.06 -18.26
C HIS A 77 0.69 0.64 -18.82
N ASN A 78 1.85 0.28 -19.39
CA ASN A 78 2.17 -1.07 -19.87
C ASN A 78 3.55 -1.53 -19.35
N CYS A 79 3.69 -1.56 -18.03
CA CYS A 79 4.98 -1.82 -17.36
C CYS A 79 5.54 -3.22 -17.70
N GLN A 80 6.84 -3.29 -17.97
CA GLN A 80 7.53 -4.56 -18.12
C GLN A 80 7.49 -5.34 -16.79
N GLY A 81 6.99 -6.58 -16.82
CA GLY A 81 6.85 -7.42 -15.64
C GLY A 81 5.56 -7.22 -14.84
N CYS A 82 4.57 -6.49 -15.39
CA CYS A 82 3.25 -6.39 -14.77
C CYS A 82 2.57 -7.77 -14.71
N SER A 83 2.26 -8.24 -13.50
CA SER A 83 1.58 -9.53 -13.28
C SER A 83 0.17 -9.60 -13.87
N TYR A 84 -0.42 -8.45 -14.22
CA TYR A 84 -1.77 -8.35 -14.78
C TYR A 84 -1.77 -7.94 -16.26
N GLN A 85 -0.61 -7.88 -16.92
CA GLN A 85 -0.51 -7.43 -18.32
C GLN A 85 -1.49 -8.16 -19.24
N GLU A 86 -1.62 -9.48 -19.08
CA GLU A 86 -2.54 -10.28 -19.88
C GLU A 86 -4.00 -10.16 -19.45
N ALA A 87 -4.29 -9.81 -18.20
CA ALA A 87 -5.66 -9.69 -17.70
C ALA A 87 -6.24 -8.28 -17.92
N ASN A 88 -5.38 -7.28 -18.13
CA ASN A 88 -5.78 -5.88 -18.20
C ASN A 88 -6.77 -5.62 -19.35
N GLY A 89 -7.90 -4.99 -18.99
CA GLY A 89 -8.92 -4.53 -19.92
C GLY A 89 -9.73 -5.63 -20.62
N LYS A 90 -9.57 -6.91 -20.25
CA LYS A 90 -10.28 -8.01 -20.93
C LYS A 90 -11.72 -8.20 -20.45
N GLU A 91 -11.93 -8.47 -19.17
CA GLU A 91 -13.24 -8.77 -18.58
C GLU A 91 -13.37 -8.14 -17.20
N ASN A 92 -14.61 -7.92 -16.74
CA ASN A 92 -14.93 -7.36 -15.41
C ASN A 92 -14.06 -6.15 -15.05
N VAL A 93 -13.93 -5.28 -16.05
CA VAL A 93 -12.99 -4.16 -16.15
C VAL A 93 -13.08 -3.20 -14.95
N TYR A 94 -14.28 -3.06 -14.39
CA TYR A 94 -14.59 -2.18 -13.27
C TYR A 94 -15.46 -2.91 -12.25
N LEU A 95 -15.16 -2.73 -10.97
CA LEU A 95 -15.95 -3.28 -9.88
C LEU A 95 -17.32 -2.60 -9.82
N ASP A 96 -18.39 -3.38 -9.98
CA ASP A 96 -19.74 -2.85 -9.85
C ASP A 96 -19.98 -2.24 -8.45
N PRO A 97 -20.48 -0.98 -8.35
CA PRO A 97 -20.71 -0.33 -7.06
C PRO A 97 -21.68 -1.06 -6.14
N GLN A 98 -22.68 -1.77 -6.67
CA GLN A 98 -23.61 -2.54 -5.82
C GLN A 98 -22.91 -3.77 -5.22
N ASN A 99 -22.07 -4.43 -6.00
CA ASN A 99 -21.20 -5.50 -5.50
C ASN A 99 -20.19 -4.96 -4.48
N PHE A 100 -19.69 -3.74 -4.66
CA PHE A 100 -18.83 -3.10 -3.67
C PHE A 100 -19.56 -2.85 -2.34
N VAL A 101 -20.82 -2.41 -2.36
CA VAL A 101 -21.63 -2.26 -1.13
C VAL A 101 -21.79 -3.60 -0.41
N LYS A 102 -22.04 -4.68 -1.15
CA LYS A 102 -22.12 -6.03 -0.56
C LYS A 102 -20.77 -6.45 0.04
N LEU A 103 -19.67 -6.15 -0.64
CA LEU A 103 -18.32 -6.41 -0.16
C LEU A 103 -18.06 -5.70 1.16
N LEU A 104 -18.33 -4.40 1.27
CA LEU A 104 -18.11 -3.64 2.51
C LEU A 104 -18.86 -4.24 3.70
N LYS A 105 -20.11 -4.70 3.49
CA LYS A 105 -20.86 -5.41 4.54
C LYS A 105 -20.18 -6.70 4.97
N SER A 106 -19.69 -7.50 4.02
CA SER A 106 -18.94 -8.72 4.34
C SER A 106 -17.64 -8.42 5.08
N LEU A 107 -16.94 -7.35 4.73
CA LEU A 107 -15.70 -6.94 5.39
C LEU A 107 -15.94 -6.49 6.84
N HIS A 108 -17.06 -5.79 7.12
CA HIS A 108 -17.50 -5.50 8.48
C HIS A 108 -17.79 -6.76 9.28
N CYS A 109 -18.52 -7.73 8.70
CA CYS A 109 -18.78 -9.02 9.36
C CYS A 109 -17.49 -9.80 9.69
N LEU A 110 -16.42 -9.55 8.93
CA LEU A 110 -15.10 -10.15 9.14
C LEU A 110 -14.19 -9.30 10.01
N GLU A 111 -14.68 -8.21 10.61
CA GLU A 111 -13.91 -7.30 11.47
C GLU A 111 -12.65 -6.72 10.78
N VAL A 112 -12.70 -6.56 9.46
CA VAL A 112 -11.62 -5.93 8.69
C VAL A 112 -11.50 -4.47 9.08
N LYS A 113 -10.28 -4.00 9.32
CA LYS A 113 -10.03 -2.62 9.77
C LYS A 113 -9.67 -1.67 8.63
N SER A 114 -9.00 -2.19 7.61
CA SER A 114 -8.49 -1.37 6.52
C SER A 114 -8.70 -1.98 5.14
N ILE A 115 -8.83 -1.10 4.15
CA ILE A 115 -8.97 -1.45 2.74
C ILE A 115 -7.87 -0.77 1.94
N GLU A 116 -7.11 -1.57 1.19
CA GLU A 116 -6.15 -1.08 0.21
C GLU A 116 -6.76 -1.14 -1.19
N PHE A 117 -6.95 0.02 -1.83
CA PHE A 117 -7.29 0.09 -3.25
C PHE A 117 -6.03 -0.14 -4.09
N SER A 118 -6.05 -1.17 -4.92
CA SER A 118 -4.89 -1.65 -5.68
C SER A 118 -5.30 -2.42 -6.94
N GLY A 119 -4.32 -3.05 -7.58
CA GLY A 119 -4.45 -4.26 -8.39
C GLY A 119 -5.10 -4.13 -9.75
N GLY A 120 -5.06 -5.24 -10.50
CA GLY A 120 -5.54 -5.36 -11.87
C GLY A 120 -4.84 -4.36 -12.78
N GLY A 121 -5.39 -3.16 -12.87
CA GLY A 121 -4.78 -2.02 -13.54
C GLY A 121 -4.44 -0.86 -12.61
N GLU A 122 -5.04 0.30 -12.85
CA GLU A 122 -4.86 1.53 -12.08
C GLU A 122 -6.17 1.89 -11.36
N PRO A 123 -6.21 1.83 -10.02
CA PRO A 123 -7.43 2.09 -9.26
C PRO A 123 -8.12 3.41 -9.59
N THR A 124 -7.34 4.47 -9.82
CA THR A 124 -7.88 5.81 -10.10
C THR A 124 -8.57 5.93 -11.46
N LEU A 125 -8.46 4.92 -12.34
CA LEU A 125 -9.19 4.87 -13.61
C LEU A 125 -10.63 4.35 -13.46
N HIS A 126 -11.02 3.86 -12.29
CA HIS A 126 -12.41 3.49 -12.07
C HIS A 126 -13.33 4.73 -12.21
N PRO A 127 -14.38 4.72 -13.06
CA PRO A 127 -15.22 5.91 -13.30
C PRO A 127 -15.88 6.48 -12.05
N LYS A 128 -16.06 5.64 -11.03
CA LYS A 128 -16.65 6.01 -9.74
C LYS A 128 -15.64 5.95 -8.58
N PHE A 129 -14.34 6.01 -8.85
CA PHE A 129 -13.30 5.91 -7.81
C PHE A 129 -13.56 6.82 -6.61
N CYS A 130 -13.88 8.09 -6.86
CA CYS A 130 -14.20 9.05 -5.80
C CYS A 130 -15.43 8.65 -4.97
N GLU A 131 -16.45 8.06 -5.59
CA GLU A 131 -17.65 7.55 -4.89
C GLU A 131 -17.27 6.36 -3.99
N LEU A 132 -16.45 5.43 -4.51
CA LEU A 132 -15.99 4.26 -3.76
C LEU A 132 -15.23 4.70 -2.53
N VAL A 133 -14.23 5.58 -2.67
CA VAL A 133 -13.43 6.08 -1.54
C VAL A 133 -14.30 6.74 -0.49
N LYS A 134 -15.16 7.69 -0.87
CA LYS A 134 -16.02 8.40 0.09
C LYS A 134 -16.93 7.45 0.84
N ARG A 135 -17.50 6.46 0.14
CA ARG A 135 -18.30 5.42 0.78
C ARG A 135 -17.48 4.62 1.78
N THR A 136 -16.28 4.17 1.40
CA THR A 136 -15.43 3.36 2.28
C THR A 136 -14.96 4.14 3.51
N ALA A 137 -14.59 5.40 3.34
CA ALA A 137 -14.24 6.29 4.45
C ALA A 137 -15.43 6.52 5.39
N ASN A 138 -16.63 6.75 4.85
CA ASN A 138 -17.86 6.94 5.65
C ASN A 138 -18.26 5.68 6.44
N GLU A 139 -17.88 4.51 5.96
CA GLU A 139 -18.10 3.22 6.65
C GLU A 139 -17.05 2.97 7.76
N GLY A 140 -16.06 3.86 7.92
CA GLY A 140 -15.10 3.83 9.02
C GLY A 140 -13.85 2.96 8.79
N PHE A 141 -13.61 2.49 7.57
CA PHE A 141 -12.38 1.78 7.24
C PHE A 141 -11.20 2.74 7.07
N GLU A 142 -10.01 2.35 7.53
CA GLU A 142 -8.76 3.02 7.15
C GLU A 142 -8.41 2.69 5.69
N LEU A 143 -7.92 3.67 4.94
CA LEU A 143 -7.68 3.53 3.51
C LEU A 143 -6.20 3.56 3.12
N GLY A 144 -5.81 2.63 2.26
CA GLY A 144 -4.52 2.59 1.56
C GLY A 144 -4.71 2.69 0.05
N LEU A 145 -3.80 3.40 -0.65
CA LEU A 145 -3.81 3.48 -2.12
C LEU A 145 -2.51 3.02 -2.73
N LEU A 146 -2.58 2.09 -3.68
CA LEU A 146 -1.49 1.74 -4.59
C LEU A 146 -1.84 2.27 -5.99
N THR A 147 -1.02 3.17 -6.51
CA THR A 147 -1.27 3.84 -7.79
C THR A 147 0.04 4.03 -8.58
N ASN A 148 -0.06 4.15 -9.90
CA ASN A 148 1.01 4.60 -10.78
C ASN A 148 1.20 6.14 -10.72
N GLY A 149 0.27 6.87 -10.08
CA GLY A 149 0.36 8.30 -9.83
C GLY A 149 0.01 9.20 -11.02
N SER A 150 -0.27 8.65 -12.20
CA SER A 150 -0.55 9.41 -13.42
C SER A 150 -1.77 10.34 -13.33
N LEU A 151 -2.74 10.01 -12.47
CA LEU A 151 -3.94 10.80 -12.22
C LEU A 151 -3.99 11.45 -10.83
N LEU A 152 -2.88 11.46 -10.10
CA LEU A 152 -2.80 12.02 -8.75
C LEU A 152 -2.75 13.56 -8.79
N SER A 153 -3.86 14.17 -9.20
CA SER A 153 -4.03 15.62 -9.30
C SER A 153 -5.48 16.03 -9.08
N GLY A 154 -5.71 17.32 -8.81
CA GLY A 154 -7.05 17.88 -8.58
C GLY A 154 -7.84 17.09 -7.55
N GLN A 155 -9.09 16.75 -7.89
CA GLN A 155 -10.01 16.05 -7.00
C GLN A 155 -9.45 14.74 -6.43
N ILE A 156 -8.67 13.98 -7.20
CA ILE A 156 -8.10 12.72 -6.72
C ILE A 156 -7.03 12.99 -5.65
N ALA A 157 -6.19 14.00 -5.85
CA ALA A 157 -5.17 14.39 -4.87
C ALA A 157 -5.82 14.87 -3.57
N ASP A 158 -6.83 15.74 -3.66
CA ASP A 158 -7.57 16.23 -2.49
C ASP A 158 -8.19 15.07 -1.70
N LEU A 159 -8.85 14.16 -2.40
CA LEU A 159 -9.51 12.99 -1.83
C LEU A 159 -8.51 11.99 -1.22
N VAL A 160 -7.29 11.90 -1.76
CA VAL A 160 -6.20 11.13 -1.16
C VAL A 160 -5.77 11.77 0.16
N VAL A 161 -5.53 13.08 0.17
CA VAL A 161 -5.11 13.82 1.38
C VAL A 161 -6.16 13.72 2.48
N ASP A 162 -7.44 13.82 2.13
CA ASP A 162 -8.53 13.86 3.10
C ASP A 162 -8.86 12.51 3.74
N HIS A 163 -8.63 11.40 3.03
CA HIS A 163 -9.18 10.09 3.42
C HIS A 163 -8.17 8.95 3.54
N PHE A 164 -6.97 9.05 2.98
CA PHE A 164 -6.02 7.94 2.97
C PHE A 164 -4.95 8.05 4.05
N THR A 165 -4.77 6.96 4.79
CA THR A 165 -3.73 6.84 5.82
C THR A 165 -2.34 6.64 5.19
N TYR A 166 -2.28 5.99 4.02
CA TYR A 166 -1.05 5.90 3.24
C TYR A 166 -1.32 5.78 1.74
N ILE A 167 -0.31 6.17 0.97
CA ILE A 167 -0.25 5.98 -0.48
C ILE A 167 1.11 5.39 -0.85
N ARG A 168 1.11 4.45 -1.81
CA ARG A 168 2.30 3.96 -2.50
C ARG A 168 2.18 4.29 -3.98
N VAL A 169 3.10 5.13 -4.45
CA VAL A 169 3.21 5.49 -5.87
C VAL A 169 4.30 4.64 -6.51
N ASN A 170 3.96 3.89 -7.56
CA ASN A 170 4.92 3.09 -8.33
C ASN A 170 5.35 3.91 -9.57
N ILE A 171 6.63 4.29 -9.62
CA ILE A 171 7.25 5.11 -10.67
C ILE A 171 8.26 4.26 -11.43
#